data_AF-A0A942IRK3-F1
#
_entry.id   AF-A0A942IRK3-F1
#
_cell.length_a   1.000
_cell.length_b   1.000
_cell.length_c   1.000
_cell.angle_alpha   90.00
_cell.angle_beta   90.00
_cell.angle_gamma   90.00
#
_symmetry.space_group_name_H-M   'P 1'
#
loop_
_entity.id
_entity.type
_entity.pdbx_description
1 polymer ?
#
loop_
_entity_poly.entity_id
_entity_poly.type
_entity_poly.pdbx_seq_one_letter_code
_entity_poly.pdbx_strand_id
1 'polypeptide(L)'
;MSGLTLAFTIAGYLAIAIFLVGFMARVWKYETTPSPLKIAFNPAPVGATGVVYRMAQEAGLFKSLFNSNKIIWLAGYIFHVTLVIVLIKHTRFFFTVRADIISVKKFVMGLITFSSQAMPGDIIFKMRRTQHLGAAG
;
A
#
# COMPACT_ATOMS: atom_id res chain seq x y z
N MET A 1 5.39 -15.14 23.26
CA MET A 1 5.58 -14.87 21.82
C MET A 1 6.04 -16.16 21.17
N SER A 2 5.38 -16.63 20.11
CA SER A 2 5.83 -17.86 19.43
C SER A 2 7.08 -17.56 18.60
N GLY A 3 7.98 -18.55 18.44
CA GLY A 3 9.22 -18.37 17.66
C GLY A 3 8.98 -17.88 16.22
N LEU A 4 7.87 -18.29 15.62
CA LEU A 4 7.46 -17.86 14.28
C LEU A 4 7.13 -16.36 14.20
N THR A 5 6.42 -15.81 15.19
CA THR A 5 6.10 -14.37 15.23
C THR A 5 7.34 -13.49 15.40
N LEU A 6 8.32 -13.97 16.18
CA LEU A 6 9.59 -13.28 16.36
C LEU A 6 10.39 -13.26 15.06
N ALA A 7 10.47 -14.40 14.36
CA ALA A 7 11.18 -14.50 13.08
C ALA A 7 10.62 -13.53 12.02
N PHE A 8 9.30 -13.47 11.83
CA PHE A 8 8.70 -12.54 10.87
C PHE A 8 8.91 -11.06 11.26
N THR A 9 8.87 -10.75 12.56
CA THR A 9 9.10 -9.39 13.04
C THR A 9 10.52 -8.94 12.72
N ILE A 10 11.52 -9.75 13.04
CA ILE A 10 12.94 -9.46 12.76
C ILE A 10 13.18 -9.33 11.25
N ALA A 11 12.65 -10.27 10.46
CA ALA A 11 12.78 -10.24 9.01
C ALA A 11 12.18 -8.96 8.40
N GLY A 12 11.02 -8.52 8.90
CA GLY A 12 10.39 -7.28 8.45
C GLY A 12 11.23 -6.04 8.73
N TYR A 13 11.77 -5.91 9.95
CA TYR A 13 12.65 -4.79 10.30
C TYR A 13 13.96 -4.79 9.50
N LEU A 14 14.58 -5.96 9.31
CA LEU A 14 15.79 -6.08 8.49
C LEU A 14 15.53 -5.71 7.03
N ALA A 15 14.41 -6.17 6.45
CA ALA A 15 14.06 -5.85 5.07
C ALA A 15 13.91 -4.33 4.86
N ILE A 16 13.23 -3.64 5.78
CA ILE A 16 13.06 -2.17 5.72
C ILE A 16 14.42 -1.47 5.88
N ALA A 17 15.25 -1.90 6.83
CA ALA A 17 16.56 -1.31 7.07
C ALA A 17 17.47 -1.45 5.84
N ILE A 18 17.56 -2.65 5.27
CA ILE A 18 18.36 -2.93 4.07
C ILE A 18 17.84 -2.13 2.88
N PHE A 19 16.53 -2.06 2.67
CA PHE A 19 15.93 -1.29 1.59
C PHE A 19 16.27 0.20 1.70
N LEU A 20 16.07 0.83 2.88
CA LEU A 20 16.32 2.25 3.06
C LEU A 20 17.80 2.61 2.94
N VAL A 21 18.66 1.88 3.64
CA VAL A 21 20.12 2.14 3.61
C VAL A 21 20.67 1.89 2.20
N GLY A 22 20.29 0.77 1.58
CA GLY A 22 20.71 0.43 0.22
C GLY A 22 20.22 1.44 -0.82
N PHE A 23 18.96 1.87 -0.72
CA PHE A 23 18.38 2.86 -1.62
C PHE A 23 19.07 4.22 -1.49
N MET A 24 19.28 4.72 -0.26
CA MET A 24 19.96 6.00 -0.03
C MET A 24 21.41 5.98 -0.52
N ALA A 25 22.17 4.92 -0.21
CA ALA A 25 23.54 4.77 -0.70
C ALA A 25 23.61 4.76 -2.24
N ARG A 26 22.62 4.15 -2.88
CA ARG A 26 22.53 4.09 -4.35
C ARG A 26 22.21 5.44 -4.97
N VAL A 27 21.24 6.17 -4.42
CA VAL A 27 20.89 7.53 -4.87
C VAL A 27 22.10 8.44 -4.75
N TRP A 28 22.77 8.46 -3.59
CA TRP A 28 23.96 9.30 -3.38
C TRP A 28 25.08 8.97 -4.39
N LYS A 29 25.33 7.67 -4.63
CA LYS A 29 26.32 7.25 -5.62
C LYS A 29 25.98 7.79 -7.01
N TYR A 30 24.71 7.71 -7.44
CA TYR A 30 24.30 8.17 -8.77
C TYR A 30 24.35 9.68 -8.94
N GLU A 31 23.98 10.44 -7.92
CA GLU A 31 24.08 11.91 -7.95
C GLU A 31 25.55 12.37 -7.98
N THR A 32 26.47 11.63 -7.35
CA THR A 32 27.89 11.99 -7.29
C THR A 32 28.68 11.57 -8.54
N THR A 33 28.18 10.58 -9.29
CA THR A 33 28.84 10.12 -10.52
C THR A 33 28.54 11.06 -11.69
N PRO A 34 29.51 11.83 -12.21
CA PRO A 34 29.27 12.69 -13.36
C PRO A 34 28.99 11.84 -14.60
N SER A 35 28.03 12.26 -15.42
CA SER A 35 27.72 11.56 -16.67
C SER A 35 28.89 11.70 -17.66
N PRO A 36 29.49 10.59 -18.12
CA PRO A 36 30.70 10.63 -18.94
C PRO A 36 30.47 11.07 -20.40
N LEU A 37 29.23 11.19 -20.87
CA LEU A 37 28.90 11.50 -22.27
C LEU A 37 27.96 12.72 -22.37
N LYS A 38 28.43 13.80 -23.00
CA LYS A 38 27.61 14.96 -23.39
C LYS A 38 27.04 14.76 -24.79
N ILE A 39 25.98 13.98 -24.90
CA ILE A 39 25.26 13.81 -26.18
C ILE A 39 24.22 14.92 -26.29
N ALA A 40 24.42 15.84 -27.22
CA ALA A 40 23.41 16.81 -27.60
C ALA A 40 22.31 16.08 -28.39
N PHE A 41 21.22 15.69 -27.71
CA PHE A 41 19.97 15.40 -28.40
C PHE A 41 19.23 16.72 -28.71
N ASN A 42 18.23 16.68 -29.62
CA ASN A 42 17.31 17.76 -30.02
C ASN A 42 17.22 18.92 -29.03
N PRO A 43 17.20 20.19 -29.48
CA PRO A 43 17.46 21.39 -28.69
C PRO A 43 17.07 21.20 -27.22
N ALA A 44 18.08 20.83 -26.41
CA ALA A 44 17.87 20.47 -25.02
C ALA A 44 17.47 21.74 -24.24
N PRO A 45 16.56 21.64 -23.25
CA PRO A 45 16.21 22.79 -22.44
C PRO A 45 17.46 23.36 -21.77
N VAL A 46 17.80 24.60 -22.10
CA VAL A 46 19.05 25.25 -21.65
C VAL A 46 19.00 25.68 -20.18
N GLY A 47 17.82 25.64 -19.55
CA GLY A 47 17.62 26.00 -18.14
C GLY A 47 17.20 24.83 -17.25
N ALA A 48 17.64 24.86 -15.98
CA ALA A 48 17.32 23.83 -14.98
C ALA A 48 15.80 23.60 -14.82
N THR A 49 15.01 24.67 -14.85
CA THR A 49 13.55 24.62 -14.77
C THR A 49 12.94 23.86 -15.96
N GLY A 50 13.47 24.08 -17.17
CA GLY A 50 13.05 23.39 -18.38
C GLY A 50 13.41 21.90 -18.36
N VAL A 51 14.56 21.53 -17.78
CA VAL A 51 14.95 20.13 -17.60
C VAL A 51 14.03 19.43 -16.62
N VAL A 52 13.76 20.03 -15.45
CA VAL A 52 12.85 19.45 -14.45
C VAL A 52 11.46 19.26 -15.03
N TYR A 53 10.94 20.26 -15.74
CA TYR A 53 9.64 20.14 -16.40
C TYR A 53 9.61 19.02 -17.44
N ARG A 54 10.65 18.91 -18.28
CA ARG A 54 10.78 17.83 -19.26
C ARG A 54 10.82 16.47 -18.57
N MET A 55 11.60 16.31 -17.51
CA MET A 55 11.70 15.06 -16.75
C MET A 55 10.37 14.70 -16.07
N ALA A 56 9.65 15.67 -15.52
CA ALA A 56 8.33 15.44 -14.94
C ALA A 56 7.32 14.96 -15.98
N GLN A 57 7.34 15.52 -17.19
CA GLN A 57 6.47 15.05 -18.28
C GLN A 57 6.83 13.65 -18.76
N GLU A 58 8.11 13.31 -18.84
CA GLU A 58 8.53 11.96 -19.23
C GLU A 58 8.26 10.92 -18.13
N ALA A 59 8.52 11.25 -16.86
CA ALA A 59 8.32 10.33 -15.75
C ALA A 59 6.84 10.14 -15.39
N GLY A 60 6.04 11.20 -15.47
CA GLY A 60 4.62 11.16 -15.08
C GLY A 60 3.69 10.78 -16.22
N LEU A 61 3.89 11.36 -17.40
CA LEU A 61 2.97 11.22 -18.54
C LEU A 61 3.55 10.39 -19.68
N PHE A 62 4.80 9.96 -19.61
CA PHE A 62 5.51 9.24 -20.68
C PHE A 62 5.33 9.92 -22.03
N LYS A 63 5.55 11.25 -22.08
CA LYS A 63 5.28 12.11 -23.24
C LYS A 63 5.96 11.59 -24.52
N SER A 64 7.20 11.10 -24.42
CA SER A 64 7.91 10.48 -25.55
C SER A 64 7.20 9.22 -26.05
N LEU A 65 6.75 8.36 -25.13
CA LEU A 65 6.06 7.11 -25.46
C LEU A 65 4.68 7.37 -26.10
N PHE A 66 3.97 8.41 -25.65
CA PHE A 66 2.69 8.83 -26.24
C PHE A 66 2.83 9.18 -27.73
N ASN A 67 3.90 9.88 -28.09
CA ASN A 67 4.18 10.28 -29.47
C ASN A 67 4.69 9.13 -30.34
N SER A 68 5.30 8.10 -29.74
CA SER A 68 5.86 6.95 -30.46
C SER A 68 4.82 5.83 -30.68
N ASN A 69 4.25 5.30 -29.59
CA ASN A 69 3.31 4.18 -29.66
C ASN A 69 2.19 4.34 -28.62
N LYS A 70 1.01 4.74 -29.11
CA LYS A 70 -0.17 5.01 -28.29
C LYS A 70 -0.69 3.77 -27.55
N ILE A 71 -0.51 2.57 -28.10
CA ILE A 71 -0.98 1.32 -27.49
C ILE A 71 -0.13 0.97 -26.27
N ILE A 72 1.20 0.99 -26.42
CA ILE A 72 2.12 0.70 -25.30
C ILE A 72 2.00 1.80 -24.24
N TRP A 73 1.83 3.06 -24.66
CA TRP A 73 1.56 4.15 -23.74
C TRP A 73 0.30 3.89 -22.90
N LEU A 74 -0.82 3.54 -23.54
CA LEU A 74 -2.08 3.28 -22.84
C LEU A 74 -1.96 2.07 -21.91
N ALA A 75 -1.38 0.96 -22.37
CA ALA A 75 -1.19 -0.24 -21.57
C ALA A 75 -0.30 0.03 -20.35
N GLY A 76 0.81 0.75 -20.53
CA GLY A 76 1.70 1.18 -19.46
C GLY A 76 1.00 2.09 -18.47
N TYR A 77 0.22 3.06 -18.96
CA TYR A 77 -0.49 4.01 -18.09
C TYR A 77 -1.58 3.31 -17.25
N ILE A 78 -2.37 2.41 -17.86
CA ILE A 78 -3.36 1.60 -17.14
C ILE A 78 -2.70 0.74 -16.06
N PHE A 79 -1.55 0.13 -16.35
CA PHE A 79 -0.79 -0.66 -15.38
C PHE A 79 -0.37 0.20 -14.17
N HIS A 80 0.19 1.40 -14.39
CA HIS A 80 0.60 2.30 -13.31
C HIS A 80 -0.61 2.80 -12.49
N VAL A 81 -1.69 3.20 -13.14
CA VAL A 81 -2.93 3.63 -12.45
C VAL A 81 -3.50 2.48 -11.61
N THR A 82 -3.47 1.25 -12.13
CA THR A 82 -3.92 0.07 -11.39
C THR A 82 -3.03 -0.21 -10.17
N LEU A 83 -1.70 -0.09 -10.30
CA LEU A 83 -0.78 -0.21 -9.16
C LEU A 83 -1.07 0.84 -8.08
N VAL A 84 -1.33 2.09 -8.46
CA VAL A 84 -1.69 3.15 -7.51
C VAL A 84 -3.01 2.83 -6.80
N ILE A 85 -4.04 2.36 -7.52
CA ILE A 85 -5.31 1.94 -6.92
C ILE A 85 -5.09 0.78 -5.94
N VAL A 86 -4.25 -0.19 -6.29
CA VAL A 86 -3.91 -1.32 -5.42
C VAL A 86 -3.18 -0.84 -4.17
N LEU A 87 -2.23 0.08 -4.29
CA LEU A 87 -1.54 0.68 -3.14
C LEU A 87 -2.52 1.39 -2.21
N ILE A 88 -3.42 2.23 -2.73
CA ILE A 88 -4.47 2.90 -1.94
C ILE A 88 -5.36 1.86 -1.23
N LYS A 89 -5.72 0.76 -1.92
CA LYS A 89 -6.46 -0.36 -1.30
C LYS A 89 -5.66 -1.08 -0.22
N HIS A 90 -4.33 -1.16 -0.32
CA HIS A 90 -3.50 -1.73 0.74
C HIS A 90 -3.39 -0.78 1.93
N THR A 91 -3.37 0.52 1.68
CA THR A 91 -3.45 1.56 2.71
C THR A 91 -4.72 1.43 3.57
N ARG A 92 -5.80 0.85 3.03
CA ARG A 92 -6.98 0.45 3.81
C ARG A 92 -6.60 -0.39 5.04
N PHE A 93 -5.70 -1.36 4.93
CA PHE A 93 -5.36 -2.23 6.07
C PHE A 93 -4.63 -1.50 7.20
N PHE A 94 -3.94 -0.39 6.89
CA PHE A 94 -3.29 0.45 7.89
C PHE A 94 -4.28 1.36 8.62
N PHE A 95 -5.37 1.76 7.95
CA PHE A 95 -6.36 2.72 8.50
C PHE A 95 -7.72 2.11 8.86
N THR A 96 -7.98 0.84 8.55
CA THR A 96 -9.29 0.18 8.73
C THR A 96 -9.29 -0.82 9.87
N VAL A 97 -8.95 -0.33 11.06
CA VAL A 97 -9.45 -0.89 12.34
C VAL A 97 -10.90 -0.45 12.62
N ARG A 98 -11.57 0.27 11.69
CA ARG A 98 -12.86 0.95 11.96
C ARG A 98 -13.96 0.82 10.90
N ALA A 99 -13.98 -0.22 10.07
CA ALA A 99 -15.14 -0.42 9.20
C ALA A 99 -15.36 -1.90 8.85
N ASP A 100 -15.82 -2.64 9.84
CA ASP A 100 -16.42 -3.96 9.68
C ASP A 100 -17.80 -3.83 9.00
N ILE A 101 -17.88 -3.12 7.86
CA ILE A 101 -19.11 -2.88 7.09
C ILE A 101 -19.73 -4.19 6.63
N ILE A 102 -18.91 -5.23 6.49
CA ILE A 102 -19.35 -6.59 6.13
C ILE A 102 -20.02 -7.28 7.33
N SER A 103 -19.55 -7.02 8.57
CA SER A 103 -20.21 -7.49 9.80
C SER A 103 -21.54 -6.77 10.02
N VAL A 104 -21.59 -5.44 9.84
CA VAL A 104 -22.83 -4.64 9.94
C VAL A 104 -23.84 -5.03 8.85
N LYS A 105 -23.39 -5.23 7.60
CA LYS A 105 -24.29 -5.62 6.50
C LYS A 105 -24.86 -7.04 6.70
N LYS A 106 -24.06 -7.98 7.22
CA LYS A 106 -24.55 -9.35 7.54
C LYS A 106 -25.51 -9.36 8.73
N PHE A 107 -25.26 -8.55 9.76
CA PHE A 107 -26.16 -8.38 10.90
C PHE A 107 -27.52 -7.78 10.48
N VAL A 108 -27.52 -6.71 9.68
CA VAL A 108 -28.75 -6.08 9.18
C VAL A 108 -29.53 -6.99 8.22
N MET A 109 -28.83 -7.78 7.38
CA MET A 109 -29.49 -8.78 6.53
C MET A 109 -30.17 -9.88 7.36
N GLY A 110 -29.50 -10.37 8.42
CA GLY A 110 -30.07 -11.35 9.36
C GLY A 110 -31.31 -10.84 10.13
N LEU A 111 -31.38 -9.53 10.38
CA LEU A 111 -32.53 -8.83 10.96
C LEU A 111 -33.74 -8.80 10.00
N ILE A 112 -33.50 -8.71 8.68
CA ILE A 112 -34.56 -8.68 7.66
C ILE A 112 -35.04 -10.11 7.33
N THR A 113 -34.16 -11.12 7.40
CA THR A 113 -34.50 -12.51 7.06
C THR A 113 -34.93 -13.36 8.26
N PHE A 114 -35.08 -12.77 9.45
CA PHE A 114 -35.43 -13.46 10.71
C PHE A 114 -34.68 -14.79 10.91
N SER A 115 -33.41 -14.84 10.45
CA SER A 115 -32.57 -16.03 10.53
C SER A 115 -31.29 -15.68 11.28
N SER A 116 -31.10 -16.37 12.40
CA SER A 116 -30.03 -16.12 13.37
C SER A 116 -28.67 -16.48 12.78
N GLN A 117 -27.84 -15.47 12.50
CA GLN A 117 -26.42 -15.65 12.23
C GLN A 117 -25.59 -15.15 13.41
N ALA A 118 -24.57 -15.94 13.77
CA ALA A 118 -23.85 -15.88 15.04
C ALA A 118 -23.37 -14.46 15.41
N MET A 119 -23.75 -14.04 16.62
CA MET A 119 -23.22 -12.84 17.27
C MET A 119 -21.69 -12.94 17.41
N PRO A 120 -20.93 -11.89 17.05
CA PRO A 120 -19.50 -11.86 17.31
C PRO A 120 -19.26 -11.65 18.82
N GLY A 121 -18.78 -12.71 19.46
CA GLY A 121 -18.01 -12.77 20.71
C GLY A 121 -18.23 -11.67 21.76
N ASP A 122 -19.17 -11.88 22.68
CA ASP A 122 -19.36 -11.02 23.84
C ASP A 122 -19.02 -11.68 25.18
N ILE A 123 -18.37 -10.86 26.03
CA ILE A 123 -18.09 -10.98 27.47
C ILE A 123 -19.24 -11.47 28.37
N ILE A 124 -20.48 -11.53 27.87
CA ILE A 124 -21.66 -12.03 28.59
C ILE A 124 -21.49 -13.49 29.03
N PHE A 125 -20.74 -14.31 28.26
CA PHE A 125 -20.50 -15.71 28.64
C PHE A 125 -19.60 -15.83 29.89
N LYS A 126 -18.79 -14.81 30.20
CA LYS A 126 -17.96 -14.77 31.41
C LYS A 126 -18.75 -14.34 32.65
N MET A 127 -19.80 -13.53 32.49
CA MET A 127 -20.60 -13.02 33.60
C MET A 127 -21.76 -13.95 34.01
N ARG A 128 -22.27 -14.80 33.10
CA ARG A 128 -23.30 -15.79 33.44
C ARG A 128 -22.73 -17.01 34.20
N ARG A 129 -21.48 -17.40 33.96
CA ARG A 129 -20.84 -18.53 34.66
C ARG A 129 -20.58 -18.24 36.13
N THR A 130 -20.35 -16.98 36.52
CA THR A 130 -20.12 -16.59 37.92
C THR A 130 -21.39 -16.55 38.76
N GLN A 131 -22.58 -16.44 38.17
CA GLN A 131 -23.84 -16.41 38.92
C GLN A 131 -24.36 -17.78 39.35
N HIS A 132 -23.88 -18.87 38.74
CA HIS A 132 -24.26 -20.23 39.12
C HIS A 132 -23.48 -20.79 40.32
N LEU A 133 -22.45 -20.10 40.85
CA LEU A 133 -21.69 -20.53 42.03
C LEU A 133 -22.08 -19.82 43.33
N GLY A 134 -22.99 -18.84 43.30
CA GLY A 134 -23.44 -18.07 44.46
C GLY A 134 -24.78 -18.49 45.07
N ALA A 135 -25.44 -19.52 44.52
CA ALA A 135 -26.78 -19.96 44.93
C ALA A 135 -26.79 -21.41 45.48
N ALA A 136 -25.66 -21.85 46.04
CA ALA A 136 -25.54 -23.10 46.79
C ALA A 136 -25.03 -22.77 48.21
N GLY A 137 -25.89 -22.14 49.01
CA GLY A 137 -25.74 -21.86 50.42
C GLY A 137 -27.11 -21.92 51.09
#